data_AF-A0A377ZMB9-F1
#
_entry.id   AF-A0A377ZMB9-F1
#
_cell.length_a   1.000
_cell.length_b   1.000
_cell.length_c   1.000
_cell.angle_alpha   90.00
_cell.angle_beta   90.00
_cell.angle_gamma   90.00
#
_symmetry.space_group_name_H-M   'P 1'
#
loop_
_entity.id
_entity.type
_entity.pdbx_description
1 polymer ?
#
loop_
_entity_poly.entity_id
_entity_poly.type
_entity_poly.pdbx_seq_one_letter_code
_entity_poly.pdbx_strand_id
1 'polypeptide(L)'
;MPFARDIRQQVSHPVIGVGLIHRPQQAEAALENGDADLIALARAVLYDPHWPWHAAASLGAQVRVPSQYLRSEPHGLKGTLLPNVEPTAGIKKGYRKIPLSRMLLRSMCRAATTPCRPTKG
;
A
#
# COMPACT_ATOMS: atom_id res chain seq x y z
N MET A 1 -11.65 -25.54 -5.82
CA MET A 1 -11.81 -24.95 -7.17
C MET A 1 -11.38 -25.98 -8.20
N PRO A 2 -12.29 -26.85 -8.68
CA PRO A 2 -11.89 -28.03 -9.47
C PRO A 2 -11.18 -27.63 -10.78
N PHE A 3 -11.75 -26.69 -11.54
CA PHE A 3 -11.19 -26.28 -12.83
C PHE A 3 -9.80 -25.64 -12.74
N ALA A 4 -9.54 -24.81 -11.72
CA ALA A 4 -8.23 -24.20 -11.53
C ALA A 4 -7.16 -25.24 -11.15
N ARG A 5 -7.54 -26.22 -10.33
CA ARG A 5 -6.67 -27.31 -9.90
C ARG A 5 -6.24 -28.19 -11.09
N ASP A 6 -7.19 -28.55 -11.95
CA ASP A 6 -6.92 -29.39 -13.12
C ASP A 6 -5.92 -28.71 -14.07
N ILE A 7 -6.05 -27.39 -14.26
CA ILE A 7 -5.13 -26.60 -15.07
C ILE A 7 -3.75 -26.52 -14.41
N ARG A 8 -3.68 -26.29 -13.08
CA ARG A 8 -2.42 -26.21 -12.35
C ARG A 8 -1.62 -27.52 -12.41
N GLN A 9 -2.28 -28.67 -12.47
CA GLN A 9 -1.61 -29.97 -12.61
C GLN A 9 -1.00 -30.18 -14.00
N GLN A 10 -1.51 -29.49 -15.02
CA GLN A 10 -1.08 -29.66 -16.41
C GLN A 10 -0.06 -28.59 -16.86
N VAL A 11 0.07 -27.49 -16.11
CA VAL A 11 0.86 -26.33 -16.53
C VAL A 11 1.92 -26.01 -15.47
N SER A 12 3.16 -25.75 -15.90
CA SER A 12 4.27 -25.35 -15.02
C SER A 12 4.26 -23.86 -14.63
N HIS A 13 3.25 -23.11 -15.05
CA HIS A 13 3.12 -21.67 -14.84
C HIS A 13 2.16 -21.37 -13.70
N PRO A 14 2.34 -20.25 -12.96
CA PRO A 14 1.43 -19.86 -11.90
C PRO A 14 -0.01 -19.71 -12.39
N VAL A 15 -0.95 -20.37 -11.71
CA VAL A 15 -2.38 -20.34 -12.07
C VAL A 15 -3.14 -19.43 -11.12
N ILE A 16 -3.96 -18.55 -11.71
CA ILE A 16 -4.85 -17.66 -10.97
C ILE A 16 -6.26 -18.26 -10.96
N GLY A 17 -6.77 -18.58 -9.77
CA GLY A 17 -8.12 -19.07 -9.55
C GLY A 17 -9.15 -17.95 -9.45
N VAL A 18 -10.29 -18.10 -10.14
CA VAL A 18 -11.48 -17.25 -10.01
C VAL A 18 -12.70 -18.11 -9.70
N GLY A 19 -13.64 -17.59 -8.89
CA GLY A 19 -14.91 -18.30 -8.65
C GLY A 19 -15.65 -17.87 -7.39
N LEU A 20 -16.31 -16.71 -7.42
CA LEU A 20 -17.18 -16.24 -6.32
C LEU A 20 -16.53 -16.25 -4.92
N ILE A 21 -15.21 -16.07 -4.87
CA ILE A 21 -14.47 -16.00 -3.62
C ILE A 21 -14.74 -14.63 -3.00
N HIS A 22 -15.38 -14.64 -1.83
CA HIS A 22 -15.71 -13.42 -1.07
C HIS A 22 -15.41 -13.58 0.42
N ARG A 23 -15.23 -14.80 0.93
CA ARG A 23 -14.81 -15.05 2.31
C ARG A 23 -13.29 -15.26 2.37
N PRO A 24 -12.58 -14.63 3.31
CA PRO A 24 -11.14 -14.77 3.39
C PRO A 24 -10.69 -16.21 3.68
N GLN A 25 -11.42 -16.93 4.52
CA GLN A 25 -11.12 -18.35 4.82
C GLN A 25 -11.29 -19.25 3.59
N GLN A 26 -12.21 -18.90 2.69
CA GLN A 26 -12.37 -19.65 1.43
C GLN A 26 -11.19 -19.42 0.48
N ALA A 27 -10.65 -18.20 0.46
CA ALA A 27 -9.45 -17.88 -0.32
C ALA A 27 -8.22 -18.62 0.24
N GLU A 28 -8.03 -18.58 1.57
CA GLU A 28 -6.92 -19.26 2.24
C GLU A 28 -6.97 -20.77 2.02
N ALA A 29 -8.13 -21.40 2.23
CA ALA A 29 -8.30 -22.83 2.00
C ALA A 29 -8.02 -23.22 0.54
N ALA A 30 -8.32 -22.36 -0.44
CA ALA A 30 -8.00 -22.65 -1.84
C ALA A 30 -6.48 -22.61 -2.13
N LEU A 31 -5.75 -21.74 -1.44
CA LEU A 31 -4.29 -21.66 -1.51
C LEU A 31 -3.64 -22.86 -0.80
N GLU A 32 -4.07 -23.16 0.44
CA GLU A 32 -3.58 -24.27 1.24
C GLU A 32 -3.81 -25.63 0.56
N ASN A 33 -4.99 -25.83 -0.03
CA ASN A 33 -5.32 -27.07 -0.76
C ASN A 33 -4.57 -27.23 -2.08
N GLY A 34 -3.83 -26.21 -2.50
CA GLY A 34 -3.10 -26.23 -3.76
C GLY A 34 -4.01 -26.12 -4.99
N ASP A 35 -5.21 -25.58 -4.86
CA ASP A 35 -6.13 -25.44 -5.99
C ASP A 35 -5.70 -24.31 -6.94
N ALA A 36 -4.99 -23.29 -6.44
CA ALA A 36 -4.43 -22.20 -7.23
C ALA A 36 -3.17 -21.62 -6.55
N ASP A 37 -2.32 -20.92 -7.32
CA ASP A 37 -1.17 -20.18 -6.78
C ASP A 37 -1.57 -18.76 -6.34
N LEU A 38 -2.57 -18.20 -7.01
CA LEU A 38 -3.09 -16.86 -6.77
C LEU A 38 -4.61 -16.88 -6.85
N ILE A 39 -5.25 -15.99 -6.11
CA ILE A 39 -6.70 -15.82 -6.13
C ILE A 39 -7.04 -14.45 -6.70
N ALA A 40 -7.82 -14.43 -7.79
CA ALA A 40 -8.36 -13.19 -8.34
C ALA A 40 -9.74 -12.90 -7.76
N LEU A 41 -9.90 -11.67 -7.27
CA LEU A 41 -11.13 -11.16 -6.69
C LEU A 41 -11.68 -10.06 -7.61
N ALA A 42 -12.89 -10.28 -8.13
CA ALA A 42 -13.59 -9.28 -8.92
C ALA A 42 -14.71 -8.64 -8.10
N ARG A 43 -15.79 -9.38 -7.86
CA ARG A 43 -17.00 -8.84 -7.21
C ARG A 43 -16.80 -8.43 -5.76
N ALA A 44 -15.97 -9.16 -5.02
CA ALA A 44 -15.71 -8.86 -3.61
C ALA A 44 -15.04 -7.49 -3.44
N VAL A 45 -14.05 -7.17 -4.30
CA VAL A 45 -13.34 -5.89 -4.30
C VAL A 45 -14.23 -4.75 -4.82
N LEU A 46 -15.14 -5.04 -5.76
CA LEU A 46 -16.12 -4.04 -6.22
C LEU A 46 -17.15 -3.67 -5.14
N TYR A 47 -17.57 -4.65 -4.34
CA TYR A 47 -18.50 -4.41 -3.23
C TYR A 47 -17.80 -3.71 -2.06
N ASP A 48 -16.60 -4.17 -1.70
CA ASP A 48 -15.79 -3.60 -0.63
C ASP A 48 -14.33 -3.43 -1.09
N PRO A 49 -13.86 -2.19 -1.35
CA PRO A 49 -12.50 -1.96 -1.81
C PRO A 49 -11.45 -2.26 -0.72
N HIS A 50 -11.82 -2.26 0.56
CA HIS A 50 -10.92 -2.60 1.67
C HIS A 50 -11.01 -4.08 2.06
N TRP A 51 -11.66 -4.92 1.24
CA TRP A 51 -11.74 -6.37 1.44
C TRP A 51 -10.38 -7.01 1.79
N PRO A 52 -9.23 -6.66 1.16
CA PRO A 52 -7.94 -7.24 1.51
C PRO A 52 -7.52 -6.96 2.96
N TRP A 53 -7.91 -5.80 3.53
CA TRP A 53 -7.60 -5.45 4.91
C TRP A 53 -8.46 -6.25 5.88
N HIS A 54 -9.74 -6.42 5.55
CA HIS A 54 -10.64 -7.29 6.30
C HIS A 54 -10.19 -8.75 6.26
N ALA A 55 -9.72 -9.22 5.11
CA ALA A 55 -9.15 -10.54 4.94
C ALA A 55 -7.91 -10.74 5.81
N ALA A 56 -6.98 -9.79 5.78
CA ALA A 56 -5.78 -9.83 6.59
C ALA A 56 -6.08 -9.79 8.08
N ALA A 57 -6.99 -8.93 8.52
CA ALA A 57 -7.46 -8.90 9.90
C ALA A 57 -8.09 -10.22 10.34
N SER A 58 -8.87 -10.86 9.47
CA SER A 58 -9.55 -12.14 9.76
C SER A 58 -8.59 -13.33 9.81
N LEU A 59 -7.53 -13.30 8.99
CA LEU A 59 -6.51 -14.35 8.90
C LEU A 59 -5.30 -14.08 9.81
N GLY A 60 -5.26 -12.94 10.50
CA GLY A 60 -4.09 -12.52 11.29
C GLY A 60 -2.86 -12.17 10.44
N ALA A 61 -3.05 -11.92 9.14
CA ALA A 61 -2.00 -11.55 8.20
C ALA A 61 -1.76 -10.04 8.18
N GLN A 62 -0.68 -9.61 7.51
CA GLN A 62 -0.31 -8.20 7.37
C GLN A 62 -0.32 -7.78 5.90
N VAL A 63 -0.82 -6.58 5.61
CA VAL A 63 -0.92 -6.04 4.24
C VAL A 63 -0.07 -4.79 4.11
N ARG A 64 0.75 -4.74 3.06
CA ARG A 64 1.55 -3.56 2.73
C ARG A 64 0.67 -2.53 2.00
N VAL A 65 0.58 -1.32 2.55
CA VAL A 65 -0.21 -0.20 2.02
C VAL A 65 0.61 1.08 1.94
N PRO A 66 0.29 2.00 1.01
CA PRO A 66 0.86 3.34 1.01
C PRO A 66 0.74 4.03 2.38
N SER A 67 1.79 4.76 2.77
CA SER A 67 1.85 5.44 4.08
C SER A 67 0.65 6.34 4.39
N GLN A 68 -0.04 6.80 3.35
CA GLN A 68 -1.26 7.61 3.42
C GLN A 68 -2.46 6.85 4.01
N TYR A 69 -2.50 5.52 3.88
CA TYR A 69 -3.59 4.67 4.36
C TYR A 69 -3.37 4.13 5.78
N LEU A 70 -2.19 4.31 6.37
CA LEU A 70 -1.92 3.91 7.77
C LEU A 70 -2.86 4.60 8.76
N ARG A 71 -3.38 5.78 8.44
CA ARG A 71 -4.38 6.50 9.25
C ARG A 71 -5.77 5.85 9.24
N SER A 72 -6.03 4.98 8.27
CA SER A 72 -7.30 4.27 8.12
C SER A 72 -7.33 2.96 8.90
N GLU A 73 -6.29 2.66 9.68
CA GLU A 73 -6.22 1.44 10.47
C GLU A 73 -7.26 1.47 11.60
N PRO A 74 -8.15 0.45 11.70
CA PRO A 74 -9.17 0.43 12.73
C PRO A 74 -8.57 0.26 14.12
N HIS A 75 -9.18 0.92 15.11
CA HIS A 75 -8.65 1.06 16.48
C HIS A 75 -8.37 -0.26 17.23
N GLY A 76 -8.94 -1.39 16.78
CA GLY A 76 -8.76 -2.72 17.37
C GLY A 76 -7.89 -3.70 16.57
N LEU A 77 -7.39 -3.31 15.38
CA LEU A 77 -6.60 -4.17 14.49
C LEU A 77 -5.27 -3.49 14.14
N LYS A 78 -4.67 -2.81 15.11
CA LYS A 78 -3.39 -2.12 14.93
C LYS A 78 -2.28 -3.14 14.65
N GLY A 79 -1.50 -2.90 13.59
CA GLY A 79 -0.44 -3.79 13.12
C GLY A 79 -0.82 -4.63 11.90
N THR A 80 -2.05 -4.55 11.41
CA THR A 80 -2.46 -5.23 10.16
C THR A 80 -1.96 -4.48 8.93
N LEU A 81 -1.81 -3.15 8.99
CA LEU A 81 -1.35 -2.33 7.86
C LEU A 81 0.13 -1.96 8.02
N LEU A 82 0.97 -2.44 7.10
CA LEU A 82 2.38 -2.08 7.02
C LEU A 82 2.62 -1.00 5.96
N PRO A 83 3.56 -0.07 6.16
CA PRO A 83 3.97 0.84 5.09
C PRO A 83 4.58 0.06 3.92
N ASN A 84 4.22 0.44 2.68
CA ASN A 84 4.85 -0.06 1.45
C ASN A 84 6.26 0.51 1.19
N VAL A 85 6.72 1.41 2.06
CA VAL A 85 8.09 1.91 2.09
C VAL A 85 8.85 0.99 3.05
N GLU A 86 9.75 0.16 2.51
CA GLU A 86 10.81 -0.45 3.32
C GLU A 86 11.42 0.67 4.17
N PRO A 87 11.65 0.49 5.49
CA PRO A 87 12.20 1.55 6.32
C PRO A 87 13.55 1.97 5.75
N THR A 88 13.55 3.00 4.89
CA THR A 88 14.76 3.65 4.42
C THR A 88 15.40 4.22 5.67
N ALA A 89 16.37 3.48 6.20
CA ALA A 89 17.29 3.93 7.22
C ALA A 89 17.82 5.29 6.76
N GLY A 90 17.27 6.37 7.30
CA GLY A 90 17.76 7.72 7.05
C GLY A 90 16.81 8.76 6.48
N ILE A 91 15.54 8.48 6.12
CA ILE A 91 14.61 9.58 5.79
C ILE A 91 14.03 10.16 7.08
N LYS A 92 14.72 11.15 7.67
CA LYS A 92 14.10 12.02 8.68
C LYS A 92 12.94 12.73 7.99
N LYS A 93 11.70 12.30 8.27
CA LYS A 93 10.47 12.96 7.80
C LYS A 93 10.38 14.34 8.46
N GLY A 94 11.12 15.29 7.90
CA GLY A 94 11.22 16.67 8.35
C GLY A 94 9.95 17.43 8.02
N TYR A 95 8.85 17.12 8.70
CA TYR A 95 7.84 18.14 8.95
C TYR A 95 8.47 19.16 9.91
N ARG A 96 9.29 20.07 9.36
CA ARG A 96 9.66 21.30 10.05
C ARG A 96 8.35 22.06 10.20
N LYS A 97 7.71 21.99 11.38
CA LYS A 97 6.67 22.94 11.76
C LYS A 97 7.30 24.32 11.61
N ILE A 98 6.97 25.03 10.53
CA ILE A 98 7.33 26.44 10.39
C ILE A 98 6.34 27.17 11.30
N PRO A 99 6.78 27.78 12.42
CA PRO A 99 5.89 28.61 13.20
C PRO A 99 5.44 29.80 12.34
N LEU A 100 4.14 30.09 12.33
CA LEU A 100 3.53 31.18 11.53
C LEU A 100 4.23 32.53 11.70
N SER A 101 4.90 32.75 12.84
CA SER A 101 5.69 33.97 13.12
C SER A 101 6.93 34.15 12.23
N ARG A 102 7.39 33.12 11.50
CA ARG A 102 8.59 33.19 10.63
C ARG A 102 8.31 33.48 9.16
N MET A 103 7.04 33.65 8.78
CA MET A 103 6.64 33.89 7.37
C MET A 103 6.78 35.36 6.95
N LEU A 104 6.61 36.31 7.88
CA LEU A 104 6.69 37.75 7.58
C LEU A 104 8.13 38.27 7.39
N LEU A 105 9.12 37.69 8.09
CA LEU A 105 10.49 38.21 8.05
C LEU A 105 11.28 37.84 6.79
N ARG A 106 10.83 36.83 6.03
CA ARG A 106 11.48 36.40 4.77
C ARG A 106 10.99 37.14 3.52
N SER A 107 9.92 37.95 3.64
CA SER A 107 9.41 38.78 2.54
C SER A 107 10.21 40.09 2.36
N MET A 108 10.78 40.64 3.44
CA MET A 108 11.44 41.96 3.39
C MET A 108 12.94 41.93 3.04
N CYS A 109 13.61 40.78 3.06
CA CYS A 109 15.06 40.69 2.80
C CYS A 109 15.44 40.32 1.34
N ARG A 110 14.48 40.19 0.41
CA ARG A 110 14.74 39.84 -1.00
C ARG A 110 14.65 41.05 -1.94
N ALA A 111 14.99 42.25 -1.46
CA ALA A 111 14.90 43.49 -2.26
C ALA A 111 16.22 44.26 -2.41
N ALA A 112 17.35 43.82 -1.82
CA ALA A 112 18.57 44.63 -1.85
C ALA A 112 19.85 43.80 -1.84
N THR A 113 20.21 43.17 -2.97
CA THR A 113 21.60 43.16 -3.51
C THR A 113 21.66 42.35 -4.80
N THR A 114 21.66 43.06 -5.93
CA THR A 114 22.30 42.62 -7.17
C THR A 114 23.24 43.73 -7.59
N PRO A 115 24.53 43.42 -7.83
CA PRO A 115 25.13 43.89 -9.06
C PRO A 115 25.83 42.78 -9.85
N CYS A 116 25.58 42.86 -11.16
CA CYS A 116 26.24 42.34 -12.36
C CYS A 116 27.46 41.40 -12.30
N ARG A 117 27.29 40.24 -12.98
CA ARG A 117 28.00 39.67 -14.16
C ARG A 117 29.51 39.96 -14.39
N PRO A 118 30.29 39.00 -14.97
CA PRO A 118 30.23 38.82 -16.44
C PRO A 118 30.25 37.37 -16.96
N THR A 119 29.69 37.22 -18.16
CA THR A 119 29.70 36.04 -19.04
C THR A 119 30.98 35.98 -19.87
N LYS A 120 31.59 34.80 -19.99
CA LYS A 120 32.55 34.46 -21.05
C LYS A 120 31.81 33.64 -22.12
N GLY A 121 32.03 33.98 -23.39
CA GLY A 121 31.47 33.30 -24.57
C GLY A 121 31.05 34.32 -25.61
#